data_AF-A0A401UQQ6-F1
#
_entry.id   AF-A0A401UQQ6-F1
#
_cell.length_a   1.000
_cell.length_b   1.000
_cell.length_c   1.000
_cell.angle_alpha   90.00
_cell.angle_beta   90.00
_cell.angle_gamma   90.00
#
_symmetry.space_group_name_H-M   'P 1'
#
loop_
_entity.id
_entity.type
_entity.pdbx_description
1 polymer ?
#
loop_
_entity_poly.entity_id
_entity_poly.type
_entity_poly.pdbx_seq_one_letter_code
_entity_poly.pdbx_strand_id
1 'polypeptide(L)'
;MEELVRKAKTGDEEAVVEVINKYKYLILKQASKYRIPSYEFEDLVQQGYLSVIKAIGMYKLGSNSFNGYCINSIKTNFKALLKGKVKHYREVPNAEPISINATANYSFTVEDEVMAYDEVKRLYDALEKLDPVERDVVERFYLLSDSLGEIACAGDNSYSHYRKIKDKALKKLKKYI
;
A
#
# COMPACT_ATOMS: atom_id res chain seq x y z
N MET A 1 -4.04 11.03 -12.60
CA MET A 1 -2.82 10.21 -12.48
C MET A 1 -1.88 10.47 -13.65
N GLU A 2 -2.35 10.31 -14.90
CA GLU A 2 -1.55 10.56 -16.12
C GLU A 2 -0.80 11.91 -16.07
N GLU A 3 -1.52 12.99 -15.79
CA GLU A 3 -0.94 14.35 -15.72
C GLU A 3 0.12 14.49 -14.63
N LEU A 4 -0.15 13.92 -13.45
CA LEU A 4 0.78 13.93 -12.33
C LEU A 4 2.08 13.20 -12.68
N VAL A 5 1.97 12.04 -13.34
CA VAL A 5 3.15 11.29 -13.80
C VAL A 5 3.90 12.06 -14.89
N ARG A 6 3.19 12.75 -15.79
CA ARG A 6 3.82 13.60 -16.81
C ARG A 6 4.70 14.66 -16.17
N LYS A 7 4.19 15.38 -15.17
CA LYS A 7 4.96 16.36 -14.38
C LYS A 7 6.15 15.73 -13.66
N ALA A 8 5.90 14.62 -12.96
CA ALA A 8 6.95 13.90 -12.24
C ALA A 8 8.09 13.43 -13.18
N LYS A 9 7.76 13.03 -14.41
CA LYS A 9 8.75 12.66 -15.43
C LYS A 9 9.58 13.84 -15.94
N THR A 10 9.05 15.06 -15.90
CA THR A 10 9.77 16.28 -16.29
C THR A 10 10.62 16.86 -15.15
N GLY A 11 10.75 16.14 -14.03
CA GLY A 11 11.60 16.55 -12.90
C GLY A 11 10.88 17.42 -11.85
N ASP A 12 9.55 17.51 -11.90
CA ASP A 12 8.77 18.17 -10.84
C ASP A 12 8.83 17.31 -9.56
N GLU A 13 9.61 17.78 -8.58
CA GLU A 13 9.86 17.07 -7.32
C GLU A 13 8.58 16.90 -6.49
N GLU A 14 7.70 17.91 -6.46
CA GLU A 14 6.42 17.82 -5.76
C GLU A 14 5.54 16.75 -6.39
N ALA A 15 5.50 16.68 -7.72
CA ALA A 15 4.78 15.64 -8.42
C ALA A 15 5.37 14.24 -8.14
N VAL A 16 6.70 14.10 -8.07
CA VAL A 16 7.35 12.82 -7.70
C VAL A 16 6.94 12.40 -6.29
N VAL A 17 7.01 13.31 -5.32
CA VAL A 17 6.61 13.06 -3.92
C VAL A 17 5.14 12.67 -3.84
N GLU A 18 4.25 13.36 -4.56
CA GLU A 18 2.83 13.02 -4.58
C GLU A 18 2.57 11.62 -5.18
N VAL A 19 3.32 11.23 -6.23
CA VAL A 19 3.24 9.87 -6.75
C VAL A 19 3.72 8.86 -5.71
N ILE A 20 4.87 9.09 -5.07
CA ILE A 20 5.44 8.20 -4.06
C ILE A 20 4.45 7.98 -2.90
N ASN A 21 3.87 9.06 -2.37
CA ASN A 21 2.93 9.00 -1.25
C ASN A 21 1.69 8.15 -1.56
N LYS A 22 1.24 8.11 -2.83
CA LYS A 22 0.11 7.25 -3.24
C LYS A 22 0.40 5.76 -3.13
N TYR A 23 1.67 5.35 -3.11
CA TYR A 23 2.07 3.94 -3.00
C TYR A 23 2.75 3.58 -1.67
N LYS A 24 3.02 4.54 -0.78
CA LYS A 24 3.63 4.33 0.56
C LYS A 24 3.06 3.11 1.27
N TYR A 25 1.74 3.07 1.49
CA TYR A 25 1.10 1.96 2.22
C TYR A 25 1.14 0.63 1.48
N LEU A 26 1.11 0.64 0.14
CA LEU A 26 1.28 -0.58 -0.64
C LEU A 26 2.70 -1.12 -0.49
N ILE A 27 3.70 -0.24 -0.49
CA ILE A 27 5.12 -0.59 -0.31
C ILE A 27 5.30 -1.22 1.06
N LEU A 28 4.85 -0.57 2.14
CA LEU A 28 4.91 -1.10 3.51
C LEU A 28 4.26 -2.50 3.58
N LYS A 29 3.07 -2.65 2.99
CA LYS A 29 2.36 -3.93 2.94
C LYS A 29 3.05 -4.99 2.07
N GLN A 30 3.80 -4.62 1.04
CA GLN A 30 4.57 -5.59 0.27
C GLN A 30 5.83 -5.97 1.04
N ALA A 31 6.60 -4.99 1.53
CA ALA A 31 7.84 -5.21 2.28
C ALA A 31 7.63 -6.18 3.45
N SER A 32 6.54 -6.01 4.21
CA SER A 32 6.23 -6.86 5.38
C SER A 32 5.99 -8.34 5.08
N LYS A 33 5.83 -8.71 3.80
CA LYS A 33 5.65 -10.11 3.38
C LYS A 33 6.95 -10.84 3.12
N TYR A 34 8.06 -10.12 2.95
CA TYR A 34 9.31 -10.72 2.52
C TYR A 34 10.30 -10.76 3.68
N ARG A 35 10.96 -11.91 3.84
CA ARG A 35 12.20 -12.02 4.61
C ARG A 35 13.33 -12.36 3.66
N ILE A 36 14.19 -11.37 3.42
CA ILE A 36 15.33 -11.50 2.52
C ILE A 36 16.60 -11.38 3.36
N PRO A 37 17.50 -12.37 3.34
CA PRO A 37 18.74 -12.28 4.11
C PRO A 37 19.56 -11.04 3.76
N SER A 38 20.12 -10.41 4.80
CA SER A 38 20.87 -9.14 4.74
C SER A 38 20.05 -7.90 4.35
N TYR A 39 18.72 -7.98 4.42
CA TYR A 39 17.84 -6.82 4.27
C TYR A 39 17.05 -6.65 5.56
N GLU A 40 17.13 -5.46 6.13
CA GLU A 40 16.19 -5.01 7.15
C GLU A 40 14.87 -4.57 6.52
N PHE A 41 13.83 -4.41 7.33
CA PHE A 41 12.52 -3.96 6.84
C PHE A 41 12.61 -2.60 6.13
N GLU A 42 13.40 -1.67 6.67
CA GLU A 42 13.64 -0.37 6.06
C GLU A 42 14.30 -0.48 4.68
N ASP A 43 15.24 -1.41 4.50
CA ASP A 43 15.86 -1.65 3.19
C ASP A 43 14.82 -2.12 2.17
N LEU A 44 13.92 -3.02 2.58
CA LEU A 44 12.82 -3.51 1.74
C LEU A 44 11.86 -2.37 1.37
N VAL A 45 11.55 -1.48 2.32
CA VAL A 45 10.73 -0.29 2.07
C VAL A 45 11.40 0.64 1.07
N GLN A 46 12.69 0.89 1.21
CA GLN A 46 13.47 1.70 0.25
C GLN A 46 13.48 1.09 -1.16
N GLN A 47 13.61 -0.24 -1.29
CA GLN A 47 13.50 -0.91 -2.59
C GLN A 47 12.10 -0.74 -3.23
N GLY A 48 11.05 -0.72 -2.41
CA GLY A 48 9.70 -0.40 -2.86
C GLY A 48 9.58 1.03 -3.40
N TYR A 49 10.14 2.02 -2.72
CA TYR A 49 10.17 3.41 -3.20
C TYR A 49 10.97 3.56 -4.49
N LEU A 50 12.14 2.91 -4.56
CA LEU A 50 12.96 2.89 -5.77
C LEU A 50 12.19 2.30 -6.96
N SER A 51 11.31 1.33 -6.72
CA SER A 51 10.46 0.75 -7.76
C SER A 51 9.42 1.73 -8.30
N VAL A 52 8.91 2.64 -7.47
CA VAL A 52 8.00 3.72 -7.89
C VAL A 52 8.75 4.76 -8.71
N ILE A 53 9.92 5.20 -8.25
CA ILE A 53 10.76 6.19 -8.96
C ILE A 53 11.14 5.66 -10.35
N LYS A 54 11.59 4.39 -10.43
CA LYS A 54 11.86 3.72 -11.70
C LYS A 54 10.61 3.63 -12.57
N ALA A 55 9.44 3.33 -11.97
CA ALA A 55 8.19 3.27 -12.72
C ALA A 55 7.81 4.64 -13.31
N ILE A 56 7.99 5.74 -12.58
CA ILE A 56 7.80 7.11 -13.10
C ILE A 56 8.69 7.30 -14.34
N GLY A 57 9.99 7.04 -14.24
CA GLY A 57 10.95 7.22 -15.33
C GLY A 57 10.65 6.35 -16.56
N MET A 58 10.26 5.08 -16.36
CA MET A 58 10.11 4.10 -17.45
C MET A 58 8.71 4.04 -18.07
N TYR A 59 7.68 4.57 -17.38
CA TYR A 59 6.30 4.49 -17.86
C TYR A 59 6.08 5.22 -19.19
N LYS A 60 5.36 4.60 -20.13
CA LYS A 60 4.98 5.24 -21.40
C LYS A 60 3.59 5.87 -21.27
N LEU A 61 3.51 7.19 -21.45
CA LEU A 61 2.23 7.92 -21.45
C LEU A 61 1.31 7.39 -22.55
N GLY A 62 0.01 7.31 -22.29
CA GLY A 62 -0.98 6.81 -23.24
C GLY A 62 -0.93 5.28 -23.47
N SER A 63 -0.15 4.53 -22.69
CA SER A 63 -0.14 3.07 -22.73
C SER A 63 -1.25 2.47 -21.83
N ASN A 64 -0.89 1.60 -20.88
CA ASN A 64 -1.79 1.09 -19.86
C ASN A 64 -1.86 2.06 -18.67
N SER A 65 -2.78 1.86 -17.72
CA SER A 65 -2.82 2.72 -16.53
C SER A 65 -1.49 2.70 -15.76
N PHE A 66 -1.00 3.88 -15.36
CA PHE A 66 0.19 3.98 -14.50
C PHE A 66 0.04 3.19 -13.20
N ASN A 67 -1.17 3.19 -12.61
CA ASN A 67 -1.44 2.45 -11.38
C ASN A 67 -1.14 0.96 -11.53
N GLY A 68 -1.66 0.33 -12.59
CA GLY A 68 -1.37 -1.09 -12.86
C GLY A 68 0.12 -1.34 -13.10
N TYR A 69 0.77 -0.47 -13.88
CA TYR A 69 2.19 -0.57 -14.18
C TYR A 69 3.06 -0.45 -12.90
N CYS A 70 2.80 0.56 -12.07
CA CYS A 70 3.55 0.83 -10.85
C CYS A 70 3.36 -0.28 -9.81
N ILE A 71 2.12 -0.76 -9.61
CA ILE A 71 1.84 -1.89 -8.72
C ILE A 71 2.60 -3.14 -9.17
N ASN A 72 2.63 -3.39 -10.48
CA ASN A 72 3.36 -4.53 -11.03
C ASN A 72 4.88 -4.36 -10.88
N SER A 73 5.41 -3.14 -11.08
CA SER A 73 6.82 -2.80 -10.85
C SER A 73 7.25 -3.15 -9.42
N ILE A 74 6.50 -2.64 -8.42
CA ILE A 74 6.77 -2.90 -6.99
C ILE A 74 6.78 -4.40 -6.70
N LYS A 75 5.71 -5.12 -7.08
CA LYS A 75 5.59 -6.56 -6.82
C LYS A 75 6.69 -7.38 -7.52
N THR A 76 7.05 -6.99 -8.74
CA THR A 76 8.09 -7.68 -9.51
C THR A 76 9.46 -7.46 -8.91
N ASN A 77 9.76 -6.24 -8.43
CA ASN A 77 11.02 -5.94 -7.75
C ASN A 77 11.21 -6.81 -6.50
N PHE A 78 10.23 -6.88 -5.60
CA PHE A 78 10.35 -7.74 -4.40
C PHE A 78 10.56 -9.22 -4.75
N LYS A 79 9.84 -9.73 -5.75
CA LYS A 79 10.07 -11.11 -6.26
C LYS A 79 11.48 -11.29 -6.83
N ALA A 80 12.01 -10.28 -7.52
CA ALA A 80 13.35 -10.32 -8.09
C ALA A 80 14.44 -10.29 -7.02
N LEU A 81 14.30 -9.46 -5.99
CA LEU A 81 15.21 -9.42 -4.84
C LEU A 81 15.31 -10.79 -4.16
N LEU A 82 14.15 -11.41 -3.91
CA LEU A 82 14.07 -12.74 -3.34
C LEU A 82 14.78 -13.78 -4.22
N LYS A 83 14.47 -13.80 -5.52
CA LYS A 83 15.07 -14.74 -6.48
C LYS A 83 16.59 -14.56 -6.58
N GLY A 84 17.07 -13.31 -6.57
CA GLY A 84 18.50 -12.99 -6.61
C GLY A 84 19.24 -13.60 -5.43
N LYS A 85 18.68 -13.48 -4.22
CA LYS A 85 19.25 -14.13 -3.02
C LYS A 85 19.15 -15.65 -3.09
N VAL A 86 17.99 -16.21 -3.45
CA VAL A 86 17.84 -17.68 -3.60
C VAL A 86 18.90 -18.25 -4.54
N LYS A 87 19.18 -17.59 -5.67
CA LYS A 87 20.24 -18.00 -6.61
C LYS A 87 21.62 -17.97 -5.94
N HIS A 88 21.96 -16.85 -5.30
CA HIS A 88 23.23 -16.70 -4.59
C HIS A 88 23.43 -17.75 -3.47
N TYR A 89 22.37 -18.09 -2.73
CA TYR A 89 22.42 -19.11 -1.66
C TYR A 89 22.48 -20.55 -2.17
N ARG A 90 21.98 -20.85 -3.37
CA ARG A 90 22.24 -22.15 -4.00
C ARG A 90 23.72 -22.32 -4.36
N GLU A 91 24.38 -21.23 -4.70
CA GLU A 91 25.79 -21.21 -5.10
C GLU A 91 26.74 -21.19 -3.88
N VAL A 92 26.25 -20.76 -2.70
CA VAL A 92 27.01 -20.73 -1.44
C VAL A 92 26.15 -21.32 -0.30
N PRO A 93 26.33 -22.60 0.07
CA PRO A 93 25.48 -23.27 1.05
C PRO A 93 25.90 -22.92 2.48
N ASN A 94 25.53 -21.73 2.95
CA ASN A 94 25.56 -21.34 4.37
C ASN A 94 24.67 -20.11 4.59
N ALA A 95 23.42 -20.32 5.05
CA ALA A 95 22.63 -19.46 5.96
C ALA A 95 21.10 -19.60 5.76
N GLU A 96 20.37 -19.06 6.75
CA GLU A 96 18.94 -19.12 7.09
C GLU A 96 17.88 -19.27 5.97
N PRO A 97 16.71 -19.89 6.28
CA PRO A 97 15.63 -20.09 5.33
C PRO A 97 15.00 -18.77 4.82
N ILE A 98 14.85 -18.68 3.50
CA ILE A 98 14.17 -17.60 2.78
C ILE A 98 12.65 -17.87 2.78
N SER A 99 11.82 -16.91 3.22
CA SER A 99 10.36 -17.10 3.34
C SER A 99 9.56 -15.89 2.81
N ILE A 100 8.40 -16.19 2.20
CA ILE A 100 7.47 -15.25 1.54
C ILE A 100 6.24 -14.98 2.44
N ASN A 101 6.18 -15.61 3.61
CA ASN A 101 5.11 -15.46 4.61
C ASN A 101 5.68 -15.44 6.04
N ALA A 102 6.94 -15.05 6.19
CA ALA A 102 7.45 -14.76 7.52
C ALA A 102 6.81 -13.43 7.95
N THR A 103 5.79 -13.49 8.80
CA THR A 103 5.32 -12.32 9.54
C THR A 103 6.52 -11.84 10.35
N ALA A 104 7.27 -10.90 9.81
CA ALA A 104 8.42 -10.34 10.51
C ALA A 104 7.84 -9.51 11.67
N ASN A 105 8.17 -9.89 12.89
CA ASN A 105 8.02 -9.00 14.03
C ASN A 105 9.09 -7.93 13.88
N TYR A 106 8.81 -6.92 13.04
CA TYR A 106 9.56 -5.69 13.03
C TYR A 106 9.47 -5.11 14.44
N SER A 107 10.61 -4.99 15.12
CA SER A 107 10.66 -4.34 16.42
C SER A 107 10.46 -2.86 16.17
N PHE A 108 9.26 -2.35 16.45
CA PHE A 108 8.98 -0.93 16.34
C PHE A 108 9.98 -0.15 17.20
N THR A 109 10.60 0.87 16.61
CA THR A 109 11.30 1.90 17.38
C THR A 109 10.26 2.82 18.04
N VAL A 110 10.68 3.59 19.04
CA VAL A 110 9.81 4.61 19.66
C VAL A 110 9.31 5.61 18.62
N GLU A 111 10.14 5.95 17.64
CA GLU A 111 9.79 6.83 16.53
C GLU A 111 8.72 6.19 15.63
N ASP A 112 8.85 4.89 15.33
CA ASP A 112 7.85 4.16 14.56
C ASP A 112 6.51 4.09 15.28
N GLU A 113 6.51 3.90 16.59
CA GLU A 113 5.28 3.89 17.40
C GLU A 113 4.58 5.26 17.37
N VAL A 114 5.34 6.35 17.52
CA VAL A 114 4.80 7.72 17.45
C VAL A 114 4.23 8.00 16.06
N MET A 115 4.96 7.67 15.00
CA MET A 115 4.48 7.83 13.62
C MET A 115 3.22 7.00 13.34
N ALA A 116 3.20 5.75 13.82
CA ALA A 116 2.03 4.89 13.68
C ALA A 116 0.83 5.43 14.45
N TYR A 117 1.04 5.94 15.66
CA TYR A 117 0.02 6.58 16.47
C TYR A 117 -0.59 7.79 15.76
N ASP A 118 0.23 8.67 15.20
CA ASP A 118 -0.25 9.87 14.49
C ASP A 118 -1.05 9.52 13.23
N GLU A 119 -0.61 8.53 12.45
CA GLU A 119 -1.35 8.06 11.26
C GLU A 119 -2.67 7.38 11.64
N VAL A 120 -2.69 6.57 12.70
CA VAL A 120 -3.91 5.93 13.22
C VAL A 120 -4.87 6.97 13.77
N LYS A 121 -4.37 7.94 14.53
CA LYS A 121 -5.18 9.04 15.06
C LYS A 121 -5.80 9.85 13.94
N ARG A 122 -5.01 10.23 12.92
CA ARG A 122 -5.51 10.94 11.74
C ARG A 122 -6.62 10.17 11.02
N LEU A 123 -6.50 8.84 10.92
CA LEU A 123 -7.55 7.99 10.37
C LEU A 123 -8.83 8.02 11.20
N TYR A 124 -8.74 7.87 12.52
CA TYR A 124 -9.90 7.92 13.40
C TYR A 124 -10.57 9.30 13.40
N ASP A 125 -9.80 10.39 13.43
CA ASP A 125 -10.31 11.76 13.30
C ASP A 125 -11.06 11.95 11.97
N ALA A 126 -10.59 11.33 10.89
CA ALA A 126 -11.28 11.35 9.59
C ALA A 126 -12.56 10.50 9.58
N LEU A 127 -12.57 9.34 10.25
CA LEU A 127 -13.75 8.48 10.39
C LEU A 127 -14.85 9.18 11.20
N GLU A 128 -14.50 10.01 12.19
CA GLU A 128 -15.46 10.82 12.95
C GLU A 128 -16.18 11.89 12.10
N LYS A 129 -15.65 12.23 10.91
CA LYS A 129 -16.33 13.15 9.97
C LYS A 129 -17.36 12.45 9.08
N LEU A 130 -17.48 11.14 9.15
CA LEU A 130 -18.50 10.37 8.45
C LEU A 130 -19.80 10.37 9.24
N ASP A 131 -20.93 10.23 8.53
CA ASP A 131 -22.18 9.93 9.22
C ASP A 131 -22.16 8.50 9.78
N PRO A 132 -22.95 8.16 10.81
CA PRO A 132 -22.86 6.86 11.49
C PRO A 132 -23.00 5.66 10.56
N VAL A 133 -23.84 5.77 9.53
CA VAL A 133 -24.06 4.70 8.54
C VAL A 133 -22.85 4.57 7.61
N GLU A 134 -22.30 5.68 7.12
CA GLU A 134 -21.06 5.67 6.34
C GLU A 134 -19.90 5.06 7.11
N ARG A 135 -19.76 5.40 8.40
CA ARG A 135 -18.72 4.89 9.28
C ARG A 135 -18.84 3.38 9.47
N ASP A 136 -20.03 2.90 9.85
CA ASP A 136 -20.29 1.47 10.05
C ASP A 136 -19.93 0.64 8.80
N VAL A 137 -20.38 1.09 7.62
CA VAL A 137 -20.10 0.38 6.36
C VAL A 137 -18.59 0.33 6.06
N VAL A 138 -17.85 1.41 6.33
CA VAL A 138 -16.40 1.46 6.13
C VAL A 138 -15.67 0.57 7.13
N GLU A 139 -16.01 0.63 8.41
CA GLU A 139 -15.40 -0.17 9.47
C GLU A 139 -15.62 -1.67 9.22
N ARG A 140 -16.87 -2.08 8.94
CA ARG A 140 -17.18 -3.47 8.62
C ARG A 140 -16.40 -3.97 7.40
N PHE A 141 -16.40 -3.20 6.31
CA PHE A 141 -15.76 -3.64 5.07
C PHE A 141 -14.22 -3.66 5.12
N TYR A 142 -13.59 -2.69 5.78
CA TYR A 142 -12.13 -2.55 5.75
C TYR A 142 -11.41 -3.03 7.01
N LEU A 143 -12.07 -3.02 8.17
CA LEU A 143 -11.45 -3.39 9.46
C LEU A 143 -11.91 -4.77 9.94
N LEU A 144 -13.20 -5.10 9.76
CA LEU A 144 -13.76 -6.39 10.16
C LEU A 144 -13.75 -7.44 9.04
N SER A 145 -13.38 -7.02 7.82
CA SER A 145 -13.28 -7.88 6.63
C SER A 145 -14.61 -8.46 6.14
N ASP A 146 -15.75 -7.83 6.50
CA ASP A 146 -17.05 -8.19 5.96
C ASP A 146 -17.12 -7.83 4.47
N SER A 147 -17.71 -8.72 3.69
CA SER A 147 -18.12 -8.40 2.32
C SER A 147 -19.31 -7.43 2.32
N LEU A 148 -19.46 -6.66 1.25
CA LEU A 148 -20.66 -5.84 1.04
C LEU A 148 -21.95 -6.70 0.99
N GLY A 149 -21.83 -8.00 0.68
CA GLY A 149 -22.93 -8.94 0.73
C GLY A 149 -23.35 -9.23 2.17
N GLU A 150 -22.39 -9.53 3.05
CA GLU A 150 -22.64 -9.73 4.49
C GLU A 150 -23.18 -8.46 5.17
N ILE A 151 -22.69 -7.28 4.76
CA ILE A 151 -23.24 -6.01 5.23
C ILE A 151 -24.70 -5.84 4.80
N ALA A 152 -25.01 -6.20 3.55
CA ALA A 152 -26.37 -6.12 3.03
C ALA A 152 -27.31 -7.12 3.69
N CYS A 153 -26.88 -8.36 3.94
CA CYS A 153 -27.68 -9.39 4.61
C CYS A 153 -28.00 -9.04 6.07
N ALA A 154 -27.08 -8.35 6.75
CA ALA A 154 -27.25 -7.92 8.13
C ALA A 154 -28.08 -6.64 8.29
N GLY A 155 -28.47 -5.97 7.21
CA GLY A 155 -29.24 -4.73 7.27
C GLY A 155 -30.41 -4.69 6.29
N ASP A 156 -31.10 -3.56 6.24
CA ASP A 156 -32.40 -3.47 5.57
C ASP A 156 -32.33 -3.06 4.09
N ASN A 157 -31.12 -2.95 3.53
CA ASN A 157 -30.90 -2.33 2.22
C ASN A 157 -30.14 -3.24 1.26
N SER A 158 -30.30 -2.97 -0.04
CA SER A 158 -29.62 -3.74 -1.08
C SER A 158 -28.10 -3.56 -1.07
N TYR A 159 -27.38 -4.55 -1.62
CA TYR A 159 -25.95 -4.47 -1.92
C TYR A 159 -25.55 -3.16 -2.63
N SER A 160 -26.35 -2.74 -3.63
CA SER A 160 -26.11 -1.53 -4.41
C SER A 160 -26.18 -0.26 -3.56
N HIS A 161 -27.02 -0.24 -2.53
CA HIS A 161 -27.11 0.86 -1.59
C HIS A 161 -25.84 0.97 -0.74
N TYR A 162 -25.43 -0.12 -0.08
CA TYR A 162 -24.20 -0.15 0.73
C TYR A 162 -22.93 0.12 -0.08
N ARG A 163 -22.88 -0.33 -1.34
CA ARG A 163 -21.81 0.04 -2.27
C ARG A 163 -21.74 1.56 -2.46
N LYS A 164 -22.88 2.24 -2.69
CA LYS A 164 -22.93 3.70 -2.85
C LYS A 164 -22.53 4.43 -1.57
N ILE A 165 -22.96 3.95 -0.40
CA ILE A 165 -22.54 4.50 0.89
C ILE A 165 -21.02 4.40 1.04
N LYS A 166 -20.44 3.22 0.81
CA LYS A 166 -19.00 3.03 0.88
C LYS A 166 -18.25 3.98 -0.06
N ASP A 167 -18.69 4.10 -1.31
CA ASP A 167 -18.07 4.98 -2.29
C ASP A 167 -18.18 6.47 -1.89
N LYS A 168 -19.29 6.88 -1.27
CA LYS A 168 -19.49 8.23 -0.72
C LYS A 168 -18.58 8.49 0.48
N ALA A 169 -18.51 7.55 1.42
CA ALA A 169 -17.63 7.62 2.58
C ALA A 169 -16.16 7.75 2.16
N LEU A 170 -15.70 6.93 1.19
CA LEU A 170 -14.34 7.02 0.66
C LEU A 170 -14.03 8.36 -0.02
N LYS A 171 -15.00 8.98 -0.68
CA LYS A 171 -14.83 10.33 -1.25
C LYS A 171 -14.70 11.40 -0.17
N LYS A 172 -15.38 11.25 0.96
CA LYS A 172 -15.25 12.15 2.12
C LYS A 172 -13.90 11.96 2.81
N LEU A 173 -13.51 10.71 3.10
CA LEU A 173 -12.24 10.39 3.74
C LEU A 173 -11.05 10.98 2.99
N LYS A 174 -11.01 10.86 1.65
CA LYS A 174 -9.97 11.47 0.80
C LYS A 174 -9.78 12.98 0.93
N LYS A 175 -10.69 13.70 1.59
CA LYS A 175 -10.55 15.14 1.88
C LYS A 175 -9.82 15.41 3.20
N TYR A 176 -9.77 14.42 4.08
CA TYR A 176 -9.22 14.50 5.44
C TYR A 176 -7.88 13.75 5.58
N ILE A 177 -7.68 12.70 4.77
CA ILE A 177 -6.44 11.91 4.65
C ILE A 177 -5.78 12.13 3.29
#